data_AF-A0A016TKG7-F1
#
_entry.id   AF-A0A016TKG7-F1
#
_cell.length_a   1.000
_cell.length_b   1.000
_cell.length_c   1.000
_cell.angle_alpha   90.00
_cell.angle_beta   90.00
_cell.angle_gamma   90.00
#
_symmetry.space_group_name_H-M   'P 1'
#
loop_
_entity.id
_entity.type
_entity.pdbx_description
1 polymer ?
#
loop_
_entity_poly.entity_id
_entity_poly.type
_entity_poly.pdbx_seq_one_letter_code
_entity_poly.pdbx_strand_id
1 'polypeptide(L)'
;MISACGVSGIASHLTFLGNWQSTPTCLGYLWYLGLDMQLYMIAPFVLHLLYKNFYAGKIVCALMIMASMLMRGAYCTAYGVCHKSDVDIPFIAYPGQDPKTLAGIYAGLWEMYARPYTKCGPFLLGILLGTATIGMKPRLDRVTSRLIASAFFTLCVCVIYAILPQYWYGDYLALYNLCYTAAFRTVFSIGICGMILAFVSRTER
;
A
#
# COMPACT_ATOMS: atom_id res chain seq x y z
N MET A 1 10.73 13.25 23.14
CA MET A 1 10.64 12.93 21.70
C MET A 1 10.13 14.11 20.86
N ILE A 2 9.16 14.92 21.32
CA ILE A 2 8.82 16.22 20.66
C ILE A 2 9.96 17.24 20.79
N SER A 3 10.69 17.23 21.91
CA SER A 3 11.84 18.12 22.16
C SER A 3 13.03 17.93 21.22
N ALA A 4 13.06 16.84 20.44
CA ALA A 4 14.08 16.60 19.41
C ALA A 4 13.64 17.10 18.02
N CYS A 5 12.38 17.53 17.87
CA CYS A 5 11.87 18.07 16.64
C CYS A 5 12.16 19.57 16.55
N GLY A 6 12.97 19.98 15.57
CA GLY A 6 13.06 21.40 15.19
C GLY A 6 11.73 21.92 14.62
N VAL A 7 11.61 23.24 14.50
CA VAL A 7 10.41 23.92 13.97
C VAL A 7 10.00 23.38 12.60
N SER A 8 10.97 23.13 11.71
CA SER A 8 10.73 22.53 10.39
C SER A 8 10.08 21.15 10.48
N GLY A 9 10.51 20.34 11.47
CA GLY A 9 9.95 19.00 11.69
C GLY A 9 8.48 19.06 12.07
N ILE A 10 8.12 19.93 13.01
CA ILE A 10 6.73 20.12 13.44
C ILE A 10 5.89 20.73 12.30
N ALA A 11 6.41 21.75 11.61
CA ALA A 11 5.72 22.43 10.53
C ALA A 11 5.32 21.46 9.40
N SER A 12 6.19 20.50 9.07
CA SER A 12 5.88 19.49 8.06
C SER A 12 4.68 18.60 8.42
N HIS A 13 4.41 18.33 9.70
CA HIS A 13 3.21 17.58 10.09
C HIS A 13 1.95 18.42 9.96
N LEU A 14 2.04 19.71 10.29
CA LEU A 14 0.93 20.66 10.13
C LEU A 14 0.58 20.90 8.66
N THR A 15 1.57 20.81 7.77
CA THR A 15 1.37 20.94 6.32
C THR A 15 1.14 19.59 5.62
N PHE A 16 0.98 18.49 6.38
CA PHE A 16 0.80 17.13 5.85
C PHE A 16 1.95 16.64 4.96
N LEU A 17 3.16 17.19 5.11
CA LEU A 17 4.38 16.81 4.41
C LEU A 17 5.36 16.01 5.29
N GLY A 18 4.97 15.62 6.51
CA GLY A 18 5.83 14.86 7.43
C GLY A 18 6.34 13.54 6.84
N ASN A 19 5.56 12.93 5.95
CA ASN A 19 5.93 11.72 5.21
C ASN A 19 6.95 11.95 4.09
N TRP A 20 7.46 13.17 3.89
CA TRP A 20 8.55 13.55 2.97
C TRP A 20 9.86 13.84 3.69
N GLN A 21 9.88 13.82 5.02
CA GLN A 21 11.10 14.02 5.78
C GLN A 21 12.14 12.93 5.49
N SER A 22 13.41 13.34 5.50
CA SER A 22 14.56 12.43 5.55
C SER A 22 14.70 11.83 6.94
N THR A 23 15.24 10.62 7.01
CA THR A 23 15.51 9.92 8.26
C THR A 23 16.74 10.50 8.96
N PRO A 24 16.76 10.68 10.29
CA PRO A 24 15.72 10.33 11.26
C PRO A 24 14.52 11.29 11.22
N THR A 25 13.31 10.74 11.23
CA THR A 25 12.08 11.51 11.07
C THR A 25 11.53 12.02 12.41
N CYS A 26 11.15 13.28 12.45
CA CYS A 26 10.45 13.86 13.59
C CYS A 26 9.04 13.28 13.66
N LEU A 27 8.60 12.79 14.82
CA LEU A 27 7.28 12.15 15.00
C LEU A 27 6.94 11.18 13.85
N GLY A 28 7.90 10.35 13.46
CA GLY A 28 7.80 9.50 12.28
C GLY A 28 6.51 8.68 12.25
N TYR A 29 6.00 8.25 13.41
CA TYR A 29 4.73 7.51 13.54
C TYR A 29 3.49 8.24 13.00
N LEU A 30 3.53 9.56 12.77
CA LEU A 30 2.44 10.34 12.16
C LEU A 30 2.50 10.39 10.62
N TRP A 31 3.46 9.71 9.98
CA TRP A 31 3.65 9.73 8.53
C TRP A 31 2.36 9.44 7.74
N TYR A 32 1.49 8.55 8.25
CA TYR A 32 0.29 8.13 7.55
C TYR A 32 -0.73 9.26 7.40
N LEU A 33 -0.78 10.22 8.33
CA LEU A 33 -1.67 11.37 8.23
C LEU A 33 -1.36 12.23 7.00
N GLY A 34 -0.07 12.48 6.75
CA GLY A 34 0.39 13.23 5.58
C GLY A 34 0.09 12.49 4.28
N LEU A 35 0.40 11.19 4.26
CA LEU A 35 0.12 10.32 3.11
C LEU A 35 -1.37 10.30 2.76
N ASP A 36 -2.24 10.06 3.75
CA ASP A 36 -3.68 9.95 3.53
C ASP A 36 -4.27 11.28 3.03
N MET A 37 -3.89 12.40 3.65
CA MET A 37 -4.34 13.72 3.19
C MET A 37 -3.93 14.00 1.74
N GLN A 38 -2.70 13.65 1.35
CA GLN A 38 -2.23 13.79 -0.03
C GLN A 38 -3.05 12.95 -1.02
N LEU A 39 -3.40 11.72 -0.66
CA LEU A 39 -4.26 10.88 -1.50
C LEU A 39 -5.69 11.44 -1.59
N TYR A 40 -6.24 11.97 -0.48
CA TYR A 40 -7.54 12.63 -0.49
C TYR A 40 -7.57 13.91 -1.33
N MET A 41 -6.47 14.68 -1.35
CA MET A 41 -6.35 15.84 -2.25
C MET A 41 -6.36 15.43 -3.74
N ILE A 42 -5.83 14.26 -4.09
CA ILE A 42 -5.85 13.73 -5.47
C ILE A 42 -7.22 13.15 -5.84
N ALA A 43 -7.97 12.60 -4.86
CA ALA A 43 -9.25 11.94 -5.05
C ALA A 43 -10.28 12.71 -5.91
N PRO A 44 -10.57 14.01 -5.69
CA PRO A 44 -11.58 14.72 -6.47
C PRO A 44 -11.24 14.76 -7.96
N PHE A 45 -9.97 14.85 -8.34
CA PHE A 45 -9.54 14.85 -9.73
C PHE A 45 -9.74 13.48 -10.38
N VAL A 46 -9.36 12.41 -9.67
CA VAL A 46 -9.56 11.03 -10.13
C VAL A 46 -11.05 10.71 -10.27
N LEU A 47 -11.86 11.08 -9.28
CA LEU A 47 -13.32 10.92 -9.31
C LEU A 47 -13.97 11.73 -10.43
N HIS A 48 -13.52 12.98 -10.64
CA HIS A 48 -14.02 13.80 -11.75
C HIS A 48 -13.74 13.15 -13.10
N LEU A 49 -12.54 12.61 -13.29
CA LEU A 49 -12.18 11.90 -14.51
C LEU A 49 -13.02 10.62 -14.70
N LEU A 50 -13.20 9.82 -13.64
CA LEU A 50 -14.04 8.62 -13.67
C LEU A 50 -15.51 8.95 -13.96
N TYR A 51 -16.01 10.09 -13.47
CA TYR A 51 -17.37 10.55 -13.73
C TYR A 51 -17.55 11.03 -15.19
N LYS A 52 -16.62 11.84 -15.71
CA LYS A 52 -16.71 12.39 -17.07
C LYS A 52 -16.41 11.35 -18.14
N ASN A 53 -15.39 10.53 -17.92
CA ASN A 53 -14.98 9.48 -18.84
C ASN A 53 -14.46 8.27 -18.04
N PHE A 54 -15.37 7.36 -17.74
CA PHE A 54 -15.09 6.17 -16.92
C PHE A 54 -13.93 5.32 -17.47
N TYR A 55 -13.80 5.17 -18.79
CA TYR A 55 -12.72 4.39 -19.39
C TYR A 55 -11.37 5.08 -19.23
N ALA A 56 -11.29 6.39 -19.49
CA ALA A 56 -10.06 7.15 -19.27
C ALA A 56 -9.64 7.14 -17.80
N GLY A 57 -10.59 7.35 -16.87
CA GLY A 57 -10.34 7.29 -15.44
C GLY A 57 -9.80 5.92 -14.99
N LYS A 58 -10.39 4.82 -15.49
CA LYS A 58 -9.89 3.46 -15.21
C LYS A 58 -8.45 3.27 -15.68
N ILE A 59 -8.13 3.72 -16.90
CA ILE A 59 -6.77 3.61 -17.45
C ILE A 59 -5.79 4.40 -16.59
N VAL A 60 -6.12 5.64 -16.22
CA VAL A 60 -5.27 6.47 -15.34
C VAL A 60 -5.03 5.80 -13.99
N CYS A 61 -6.08 5.29 -13.34
CA CYS A 61 -5.92 4.55 -12.08
C CYS A 61 -5.04 3.30 -12.26
N ALA A 62 -5.25 2.51 -13.32
CA ALA A 62 -4.44 1.33 -13.61
C ALA A 62 -2.95 1.68 -13.81
N LEU A 63 -2.66 2.76 -14.54
CA LEU A 63 -1.30 3.26 -14.74
C LEU A 63 -0.67 3.72 -13.41
N MET A 64 -1.42 4.43 -12.55
CA MET A 64 -0.93 4.86 -11.24
C MET A 64 -0.67 3.67 -10.30
N ILE A 65 -1.55 2.68 -10.28
CA ILE A 65 -1.36 1.43 -9.51
C ILE A 65 -0.11 0.69 -10.00
N MET A 66 0.06 0.56 -11.32
CA MET A 66 1.23 -0.07 -11.93
C MET A 66 2.52 0.69 -11.61
N ALA A 67 2.52 2.01 -11.78
CA ALA A 67 3.65 2.87 -11.42
C ALA A 67 3.99 2.70 -9.93
N SER A 68 2.98 2.64 -9.05
CA SER A 68 3.19 2.41 -7.62
C SER A 68 3.93 1.09 -7.33
N MET A 69 3.49 -0.01 -7.94
CA MET A 69 4.16 -1.31 -7.79
C MET A 69 5.59 -1.30 -8.34
N LEU A 70 5.80 -0.69 -9.51
CA LEU A 70 7.12 -0.58 -10.13
C LEU A 70 8.07 0.27 -9.27
N MET A 71 7.61 1.41 -8.75
CA MET A 71 8.42 2.25 -7.86
C MET A 71 8.80 1.48 -6.60
N ARG A 72 7.89 0.73 -5.97
CA ARG A 72 8.23 -0.11 -4.81
C ARG A 72 9.33 -1.12 -5.13
N GLY A 73 9.24 -1.82 -6.25
CA GLY A 73 10.28 -2.74 -6.71
C GLY A 73 11.62 -2.04 -6.97
N ALA A 74 11.58 -0.86 -7.59
CA ALA A 74 12.76 -0.04 -7.84
C ALA A 74 13.43 0.40 -6.53
N TYR A 75 12.66 0.89 -5.55
CA TYR A 75 13.20 1.28 -4.24
C TYR A 75 13.79 0.10 -3.48
N CYS A 76 13.10 -1.04 -3.43
CA CYS A 76 13.65 -2.19 -2.71
C CYS A 76 14.97 -2.67 -3.34
N THR A 77 15.08 -2.60 -4.66
CA THR A 77 16.29 -2.99 -5.40
C THR A 77 17.41 -1.99 -5.19
N ALA A 78 17.12 -0.69 -5.33
CA ALA A 78 18.11 0.38 -5.19
C ALA A 78 18.72 0.44 -3.78
N TYR A 79 17.93 0.13 -2.76
CA TYR A 79 18.37 0.12 -1.36
C TYR A 79 18.82 -1.27 -0.87
N GLY A 80 18.74 -2.31 -1.70
CA GLY A 80 19.14 -3.67 -1.31
C GLY A 80 18.27 -4.27 -0.19
N VAL A 81 17.00 -3.86 -0.10
CA VAL A 81 16.07 -4.23 0.98
C VAL A 81 14.90 -5.10 0.49
N CYS A 82 14.96 -5.70 -0.70
CA CYS A 82 13.83 -6.51 -1.18
C CYS A 82 13.53 -7.74 -0.30
N HIS A 83 14.52 -8.28 0.42
CA HIS A 83 14.35 -9.36 1.40
C HIS A 83 13.92 -8.85 2.79
N LYS A 84 13.66 -7.55 2.93
CA LYS A 84 13.15 -6.91 4.14
C LYS A 84 11.77 -6.34 3.85
N SER A 85 10.84 -6.48 4.79
CA SER A 85 9.49 -5.97 4.59
C SER A 85 9.29 -4.64 5.29
N ASP A 86 8.54 -3.74 4.66
CA ASP A 86 8.16 -2.46 5.25
C ASP A 86 7.14 -2.61 6.40
N VAL A 87 6.58 -3.81 6.61
CA VAL A 87 5.81 -4.13 7.82
C VAL A 87 6.70 -4.24 9.05
N ASP A 88 8.02 -4.43 8.86
CA ASP A 88 8.98 -4.59 9.95
C ASP A 88 9.45 -3.24 10.53
N ILE A 89 9.07 -2.10 9.93
CA ILE A 89 9.54 -0.76 10.35
C ILE A 89 9.37 -0.49 11.86
N PRO A 90 8.25 -0.88 12.52
CA PRO A 90 8.10 -0.73 13.97
C PRO A 90 9.05 -1.61 14.81
N PHE A 91 9.69 -2.61 14.19
CA PHE A 91 10.50 -3.66 14.82
C PHE A 91 11.93 -3.73 14.25
N ILE A 92 12.44 -2.66 13.62
CA ILE A 92 13.83 -2.62 13.11
C ILE A 92 14.82 -2.58 14.28
N ALA A 93 15.03 -3.75 14.88
CA ALA A 93 16.04 -4.04 15.89
C ALA A 93 16.56 -5.44 15.59
N TYR A 94 17.55 -5.52 14.70
CA TYR A 94 18.21 -6.79 14.38
C TYR A 94 19.39 -6.96 15.34
N PRO A 95 19.44 -8.03 16.16
CA PRO A 95 20.58 -8.27 17.04
C PRO A 95 21.87 -8.41 16.22
N GLY A 96 22.93 -7.74 16.67
CA GLY A 96 24.27 -7.82 16.04
C GLY A 96 24.47 -6.97 14.79
N GLN A 97 23.54 -6.10 14.41
CA GLN A 97 23.72 -5.16 13.30
C GLN A 97 24.35 -3.84 13.75
N ASP A 98 25.25 -3.30 12.95
CA ASP A 98 25.85 -2.00 13.24
C ASP A 98 24.83 -0.86 13.01
N PRO A 99 24.94 0.25 13.78
CA PRO A 99 23.98 1.36 13.67
C PRO A 99 23.90 2.01 12.29
N LYS A 100 24.97 1.96 11.47
CA LYS A 100 24.99 2.59 10.15
C LYS A 100 24.21 1.74 9.14
N THR A 101 24.40 0.43 9.16
CA THR A 101 23.62 -0.52 8.35
C THR A 101 22.14 -0.44 8.71
N LEU A 102 21.82 -0.35 10.01
CA LEU A 102 20.44 -0.21 10.46
C LEU A 102 19.78 1.08 9.94
N ALA A 103 20.52 2.20 9.95
CA ALA A 103 20.05 3.46 9.40
C ALA A 103 19.82 3.39 7.88
N GLY A 104 20.70 2.69 7.14
CA GLY A 104 20.53 2.48 5.69
C GLY A 104 19.30 1.64 5.35
N ILE A 105 19.08 0.54 6.09
CA ILE A 105 17.87 -0.29 5.96
C ILE A 105 16.62 0.53 6.26
N TYR A 106 16.63 1.29 7.37
CA TYR A 106 15.51 2.15 7.76
C TYR A 106 15.20 3.19 6.68
N ALA A 107 16.22 3.84 6.11
CA ALA A 107 16.04 4.82 5.03
C ALA A 107 15.37 4.20 3.79
N GLY A 108 15.86 3.04 3.34
CA GLY A 108 15.26 2.35 2.18
C GLY A 108 13.82 1.91 2.41
N LEU A 109 13.53 1.36 3.59
CA LEU A 109 12.17 0.98 3.97
C LEU A 109 11.27 2.22 4.12
N TRP A 110 11.79 3.33 4.65
CA TRP A 110 11.06 4.59 4.76
C TRP A 110 10.66 5.16 3.40
N GLU A 111 11.55 5.18 2.42
CA GLU A 111 11.21 5.63 1.05
C GLU A 111 10.11 4.76 0.42
N MET A 112 10.14 3.45 0.65
CA MET A 112 9.09 2.56 0.14
C MET A 112 7.77 2.71 0.91
N TYR A 113 7.83 3.07 2.19
CA TYR A 113 6.68 3.03 3.09
C TYR A 113 6.00 4.38 3.31
N ALA A 114 6.72 5.50 3.35
CA ALA A 114 6.16 6.80 3.69
C ALA A 114 5.64 7.57 2.47
N ARG A 115 6.03 7.19 1.25
CA ARG A 115 5.71 7.94 0.04
C ARG A 115 4.32 7.62 -0.50
N PRO A 116 3.53 8.62 -0.95
CA PRO A 116 2.17 8.39 -1.44
C PRO A 116 2.17 7.55 -2.72
N TYR A 117 3.13 7.77 -3.61
CA TYR A 117 3.21 7.08 -4.90
C TYR A 117 3.60 5.61 -4.76
N THR A 118 4.26 5.16 -3.69
CA THR A 118 4.54 3.73 -3.43
C THR A 118 3.40 3.03 -2.67
N LYS A 119 2.30 3.73 -2.39
CA LYS A 119 1.19 3.24 -1.56
C LYS A 119 -0.22 3.60 -2.06
N CYS A 120 -0.33 4.28 -3.21
CA CYS A 120 -1.64 4.69 -3.72
C CYS A 120 -2.47 3.51 -4.27
N GLY A 121 -1.88 2.33 -4.49
CA GLY A 121 -2.56 1.15 -5.05
C GLY A 121 -3.89 0.79 -4.35
N PRO A 122 -3.87 0.46 -3.04
CA PRO A 122 -5.06 0.19 -2.25
C PRO A 122 -6.14 1.29 -2.34
N PHE A 123 -5.71 2.56 -2.26
CA PHE A 123 -6.60 3.71 -2.29
C PHE A 123 -7.34 3.84 -3.63
N LEU A 124 -6.60 3.72 -4.74
CA LEU A 124 -7.16 3.79 -6.09
C LEU A 124 -8.08 2.60 -6.39
N LEU A 125 -7.76 1.40 -5.90
CA LEU A 125 -8.65 0.24 -6.00
C LEU A 125 -9.98 0.48 -5.28
N GLY A 126 -9.95 1.10 -4.10
CA GLY A 126 -11.15 1.50 -3.38
C GLY A 126 -12.02 2.50 -4.17
N ILE A 127 -11.40 3.52 -4.78
CA ILE A 127 -12.10 4.48 -5.65
C ILE A 127 -12.70 3.79 -6.88
N LEU A 128 -11.93 2.91 -7.54
CA LEU A 128 -12.40 2.17 -8.71
C LEU A 128 -13.58 1.26 -8.36
N LEU A 129 -13.51 0.55 -7.24
CA LEU A 129 -14.60 -0.28 -6.77
C LEU A 129 -15.83 0.57 -6.47
N GLY A 130 -15.67 1.63 -5.66
CA GLY A 130 -16.77 2.50 -5.26
C GLY A 130 -17.48 3.15 -6.45
N THR A 131 -16.73 3.55 -7.48
CA THR A 131 -17.32 4.10 -8.72
C THR A 131 -17.98 3.03 -9.58
N ALA A 132 -17.39 1.84 -9.68
CA ALA A 132 -17.96 0.72 -10.44
C ALA A 132 -19.24 0.16 -9.83
N THR A 133 -19.44 0.29 -8.51
CA THR A 133 -20.64 -0.20 -7.81
C THR A 133 -21.80 0.79 -7.79
N ILE A 134 -21.63 2.01 -8.31
CA ILE A 134 -22.72 2.99 -8.38
C ILE A 134 -23.85 2.44 -9.24
N GLY A 135 -25.04 2.30 -8.65
CA GLY A 135 -26.23 1.81 -9.35
C GLY A 135 -26.21 0.33 -9.71
N MET A 136 -25.23 -0.44 -9.20
CA MET A 136 -25.23 -1.89 -9.37
C MET A 136 -26.44 -2.51 -8.66
N LYS A 137 -27.14 -3.38 -9.38
CA LYS A 137 -28.21 -4.21 -8.81
C LYS A 137 -27.59 -5.51 -8.28
N PRO A 138 -28.01 -6.01 -7.11
CA PRO A 138 -27.60 -7.33 -6.64
C PRO A 138 -27.99 -8.42 -7.65
N ARG A 139 -27.10 -9.38 -7.87
CA ARG A 139 -27.24 -10.45 -8.87
C ARG A 139 -26.76 -11.81 -8.38
N LEU A 140 -25.94 -11.85 -7.34
CA LEU A 140 -25.42 -13.08 -6.77
C LEU A 140 -26.41 -13.66 -5.78
N ASP A 141 -26.58 -14.97 -5.78
CA ASP A 141 -27.23 -15.69 -4.69
C ASP A 141 -26.29 -15.78 -3.47
N ARG A 142 -26.85 -16.20 -2.34
CA ARG A 142 -26.13 -16.25 -1.06
C ARG A 142 -24.95 -17.21 -1.08
N VAL A 143 -25.06 -18.36 -1.78
CA VAL A 143 -23.99 -19.37 -1.80
C VAL A 143 -22.83 -18.86 -2.64
N THR A 144 -23.10 -18.38 -3.86
CA THR A 144 -22.06 -17.83 -4.74
C THR A 144 -21.36 -16.63 -4.13
N SER A 145 -22.11 -15.70 -3.51
CA SER A 145 -21.54 -14.56 -2.79
C SER A 145 -20.56 -15.01 -1.70
N ARG A 146 -20.94 -16.00 -0.88
CA ARG A 146 -20.06 -16.54 0.17
C ARG A 146 -18.84 -17.27 -0.41
N LEU A 147 -19.00 -18.03 -1.50
CA LEU A 147 -17.87 -18.71 -2.14
C LEU A 147 -16.85 -17.70 -2.68
N ILE A 148 -17.31 -16.65 -3.37
CA ILE A 148 -16.43 -15.59 -3.90
C ILE A 148 -15.75 -14.85 -2.73
N ALA A 149 -16.50 -14.47 -1.70
CA ALA A 149 -15.93 -13.82 -0.52
C ALA A 149 -14.89 -14.70 0.18
N SER A 150 -15.16 -15.99 0.36
CA SER A 150 -14.20 -16.95 0.93
C SER A 150 -12.96 -17.12 0.06
N ALA A 151 -13.10 -17.15 -1.27
CA ALA A 151 -11.95 -17.24 -2.18
C ALA A 151 -11.02 -16.02 -2.05
N PHE A 152 -11.59 -14.80 -2.00
CA PHE A 152 -10.82 -13.59 -1.81
C PHE A 152 -10.27 -13.43 -0.38
N PHE A 153 -10.96 -13.96 0.63
CA PHE A 153 -10.42 -14.07 1.99
C PHE A 153 -9.19 -14.98 2.01
N THR A 154 -9.28 -16.16 1.39
CA THR A 154 -8.14 -17.07 1.23
C THR A 154 -6.98 -16.40 0.50
N LEU A 155 -7.25 -15.63 -0.57
CA LEU A 155 -6.21 -14.84 -1.24
C LEU A 155 -5.51 -13.88 -0.27
N CYS A 156 -6.25 -13.14 0.56
CA CYS A 156 -5.67 -12.23 1.55
C CYS A 156 -4.76 -12.98 2.54
N VAL A 157 -5.22 -14.13 3.05
CA VAL A 157 -4.45 -14.99 3.95
C VAL A 157 -3.18 -15.50 3.25
N CYS A 158 -3.28 -15.96 2.01
CA CYS A 158 -2.13 -16.39 1.21
C CYS A 158 -1.11 -15.26 1.02
N VAL A 159 -1.55 -14.02 0.76
CA VAL A 159 -0.63 -12.87 0.62
C VAL A 159 0.09 -12.56 1.92
N ILE A 160 -0.57 -12.68 3.07
CA ILE A 160 0.07 -12.51 4.38
C ILE A 160 1.18 -13.55 4.57
N TYR A 161 0.88 -14.83 4.33
CA TYR A 161 1.87 -15.90 4.53
C TYR A 161 2.93 -15.99 3.42
N ALA A 162 2.68 -15.40 2.25
CA ALA A 162 3.67 -15.29 1.18
C ALA A 162 4.87 -14.37 1.53
N ILE A 163 4.88 -13.72 2.70
CA ILE A 163 6.09 -13.06 3.19
C ILE A 163 7.17 -14.06 3.68
N LEU A 164 6.76 -15.27 4.09
CA LEU A 164 7.64 -16.22 4.78
C LEU A 164 8.90 -16.60 4.00
N PRO A 165 8.88 -16.79 2.66
CA PRO A 165 10.09 -17.08 1.93
C PRO A 165 11.13 -15.95 1.98
N GLN A 166 10.71 -14.69 2.13
CA GLN A 166 11.64 -13.56 2.33
C GLN A 166 12.41 -13.73 3.65
N TYR A 167 11.73 -14.17 4.71
CA TYR A 167 12.33 -14.38 6.03
C TYR A 167 13.20 -15.64 6.11
N TRP A 168 12.78 -16.73 5.46
CA TRP A 168 13.48 -18.02 5.58
C TRP A 168 14.63 -18.21 4.60
N TYR A 169 14.51 -17.68 3.39
CA TYR A 169 15.50 -17.88 2.33
C TYR A 169 16.29 -16.62 1.99
N GLY A 170 15.94 -15.47 2.58
CA GLY A 170 16.64 -14.20 2.38
C GLY A 170 16.84 -13.89 0.90
N ASP A 171 18.05 -13.55 0.51
CA ASP A 171 18.39 -13.17 -0.87
C ASP A 171 18.44 -14.33 -1.88
N TYR A 172 18.33 -15.60 -1.43
CA TYR A 172 18.32 -16.75 -2.34
C TYR A 172 17.15 -16.69 -3.34
N LEU A 173 16.03 -16.10 -2.93
CA LEU A 173 14.82 -15.92 -3.75
C LEU A 173 14.64 -14.46 -4.20
N ALA A 174 15.69 -13.84 -4.75
CA ALA A 174 15.69 -12.41 -5.12
C ALA A 174 14.51 -11.98 -6.02
N LEU A 175 14.19 -12.77 -7.06
CA LEU A 175 13.07 -12.47 -7.95
C LEU A 175 11.71 -12.55 -7.23
N TYR A 176 11.54 -13.54 -6.36
CA TYR A 176 10.34 -13.66 -5.53
C TYR A 176 10.20 -12.46 -4.61
N ASN A 177 11.29 -12.09 -3.94
CA ASN A 177 11.33 -10.96 -3.01
C ASN A 177 10.95 -9.66 -3.70
N LEU A 178 11.51 -9.41 -4.89
CA LEU A 178 11.17 -8.26 -5.72
C LEU A 178 9.68 -8.23 -6.07
N CYS A 179 9.15 -9.33 -6.63
CA CYS A 179 7.76 -9.43 -7.05
C CYS A 179 6.79 -9.27 -5.87
N TYR A 180 7.09 -9.93 -4.73
CA TYR A 180 6.29 -9.82 -3.52
C TYR A 180 6.28 -8.38 -3.01
N THR A 181 7.45 -7.80 -2.76
CA THR A 181 7.60 -6.44 -2.22
C THR A 181 6.93 -5.37 -3.10
N ALA A 182 6.99 -5.55 -4.42
CA ALA A 182 6.33 -4.69 -5.39
C ALA A 182 4.79 -4.78 -5.34
N ALA A 183 4.23 -6.00 -5.22
CA ALA A 183 2.81 -6.24 -5.50
C ALA A 183 1.92 -6.52 -4.27
N PHE A 184 2.47 -6.99 -3.15
CA PHE A 184 1.66 -7.62 -2.07
C PHE A 184 0.53 -6.72 -1.56
N ARG A 185 0.77 -5.41 -1.37
CA ARG A 185 -0.25 -4.45 -0.90
C ARG A 185 -1.41 -4.32 -1.89
N THR A 186 -1.10 -4.26 -3.18
CA THR A 186 -2.09 -4.18 -4.26
C THR A 186 -2.89 -5.48 -4.34
N VAL A 187 -2.22 -6.64 -4.32
CA VAL A 187 -2.88 -7.95 -4.39
C VAL A 187 -3.78 -8.19 -3.17
N PHE A 188 -3.31 -7.85 -1.97
CA PHE A 188 -4.13 -7.90 -0.76
C PHE A 188 -5.39 -7.03 -0.91
N SER A 189 -5.24 -5.82 -1.44
CA SER A 189 -6.36 -4.89 -1.63
C SER A 189 -7.35 -5.35 -2.71
N ILE A 190 -6.89 -6.04 -3.75
CA ILE A 190 -7.77 -6.74 -4.71
C ILE A 190 -8.62 -7.78 -3.97
N GLY A 191 -8.02 -8.52 -3.03
CA GLY A 191 -8.75 -9.44 -2.15
C GLY A 191 -9.85 -8.74 -1.34
N ILE A 192 -9.53 -7.62 -0.67
CA ILE A 192 -10.53 -6.82 0.05
C ILE A 192 -11.64 -6.34 -0.90
N CYS A 193 -11.29 -5.79 -2.05
CA CYS A 193 -12.26 -5.30 -3.03
C CYS A 193 -13.18 -6.41 -3.54
N GLY A 194 -12.64 -7.60 -3.80
CA GLY A 194 -13.40 -8.76 -4.22
C GLY A 194 -14.41 -9.24 -3.18
N MET A 195 -14.03 -9.24 -1.89
CA MET A 195 -14.96 -9.52 -0.80
C MET A 195 -16.10 -8.49 -0.72
N ILE A 196 -15.77 -7.19 -0.79
CA ILE A 196 -16.78 -6.13 -0.79
C ILE A 196 -17.75 -6.30 -1.96
N LEU A 197 -17.23 -6.51 -3.17
CA LEU A 197 -18.05 -6.72 -4.36
C LEU A 197 -18.97 -7.93 -4.23
N ALA A 198 -18.48 -9.02 -3.65
CA ALA A 198 -19.27 -10.23 -3.42
C ALA A 198 -20.46 -9.97 -2.49
N PHE A 199 -20.27 -9.19 -1.42
CA PHE A 199 -21.33 -8.85 -0.49
C PHE A 199 -22.31 -7.82 -1.07
N VAL A 200 -21.82 -6.76 -1.70
CA VAL A 200 -22.67 -5.73 -2.33
C VAL A 200 -23.54 -6.32 -3.45
N SER A 201 -23.03 -7.34 -4.15
CA SER A 201 -23.76 -7.99 -5.25
C SER A 201 -24.74 -9.06 -4.76
N ARG A 202 -24.85 -9.33 -3.44
CA ARG A 202 -25.69 -10.40 -2.87
C ARG A 202 -27.16 -10.01 -2.84
N THR A 203 -28.00 -10.92 -3.32
CA THR A 203 -29.46 -10.81 -3.24
C THR A 203 -29.94 -11.29 -1.85
N GLU A 204 -30.66 -10.46 -1.10
CA GLU A 204 -31.20 -10.80 0.24
C GLU A 204 -32.54 -11.57 0.17
N ARG A 205 -32.69 -12.50 -0.78
CA ARG A 205 -33.88 -13.35 -0.87
C ARG A 205 -33.74 -14.60 0.00
#